data_AF-A0A3A8IKW0-F1
#
_entry.id   AF-A0A3A8IKW0-F1
#
_cell.length_a   1.000
_cell.length_b   1.000
_cell.length_c   1.000
_cell.angle_alpha   90.00
_cell.angle_beta   90.00
_cell.angle_gamma   90.00
#
_symmetry.space_group_name_H-M   'P 1'
#
loop_
_entity.id
_entity.type
_entity.pdbx_description
1 polymer ?
#
loop_
_entity_poly.entity_id
_entity_poly.type
_entity_poly.pdbx_seq_one_letter_code
_entity_poly.pdbx_strand_id
1 'polypeptide(L)'
;YVNRSVVALLRNQQSTLRQAFPDFDAERLVGSSIHRFHANPDRIRAILNGLQVSHNGKVQIGPVHFAQVVTPVFDAQGLRLGFAVEWHDRTHELALENAVAGIVAAAAAGDLDQRLQATEGASFLDGLTGGINQLLDTL
;
A
#
# COMPACT_ATOMS: atom_id res chain seq x y z
N TYR A 1 19.62 2.23 -5.34
CA TYR A 1 19.62 0.84 -4.80
C TYR A 1 18.18 0.40 -4.60
N VAL A 2 17.90 -0.89 -4.75
CA VAL A 2 16.63 -1.54 -4.36
C VAL A 2 16.97 -2.91 -3.78
N ASN A 3 16.31 -3.31 -2.68
CA ASN A 3 16.49 -4.64 -2.11
C ASN A 3 15.59 -5.67 -2.81
N ARG A 4 15.84 -6.96 -2.56
CA ARG A 4 15.05 -8.04 -3.18
C ARG A 4 13.58 -8.02 -2.77
N SER A 5 13.28 -7.61 -1.54
CA SER A 5 11.91 -7.57 -1.02
C SER A 5 11.05 -6.52 -1.73
N VAL A 6 11.57 -5.32 -1.97
CA VAL A 6 10.80 -4.27 -2.68
C VAL A 6 10.61 -4.65 -4.15
N VAL A 7 11.60 -5.29 -4.78
CA VAL A 7 11.45 -5.79 -6.16
C VAL A 7 10.35 -6.86 -6.21
N ALA A 8 10.33 -7.81 -5.28
CA ALA A 8 9.28 -8.82 -5.21
C ALA A 8 7.89 -8.21 -4.99
N LEU A 9 7.77 -7.27 -4.04
CA LEU A 9 6.53 -6.53 -3.76
C LEU A 9 6.02 -5.80 -5.02
N LEU A 10 6.89 -5.05 -5.69
CA LEU A 10 6.51 -4.31 -6.89
C LEU A 10 6.25 -5.23 -8.10
N ARG A 11 6.93 -6.37 -8.20
CA ARG A 11 6.69 -7.39 -9.21
C ARG A 11 5.30 -8.01 -9.04
N ASN A 12 4.89 -8.31 -7.81
CA ASN A 12 3.55 -8.84 -7.50
C ASN A 12 2.43 -7.88 -7.93
N GLN A 13 2.70 -6.57 -7.88
CA GLN A 13 1.74 -5.53 -8.30
C GLN A 13 1.96 -5.02 -9.73
N GLN A 14 2.92 -5.57 -10.49
CA GLN A 14 3.39 -4.99 -11.75
C GLN A 14 2.29 -4.87 -12.82
N SER A 15 1.44 -5.89 -12.97
CA SER A 15 0.33 -5.85 -13.94
C SER A 15 -0.61 -4.67 -13.67
N THR A 16 -0.90 -4.41 -12.40
CA THR A 16 -1.76 -3.32 -11.97
C THR A 16 -1.06 -1.97 -12.08
N LEU A 17 0.20 -1.88 -11.65
CA LEU A 17 1.00 -0.66 -11.77
C LEU A 17 1.17 -0.22 -13.24
N ARG A 18 1.26 -1.17 -14.18
CA ARG A 18 1.33 -0.89 -15.62
C ARG A 18 0.07 -0.26 -16.20
N GLN A 19 -1.09 -0.39 -15.53
CA GLN A 19 -2.30 0.31 -15.96
C GLN A 19 -2.17 1.82 -15.76
N ALA A 20 -1.46 2.25 -14.72
CA ALA A 20 -1.17 3.66 -14.45
C ALA A 20 0.14 4.14 -15.12
N PHE A 21 1.13 3.25 -15.21
CA PHE A 21 2.48 3.55 -15.70
C PHE A 21 2.91 2.48 -16.70
N PRO A 22 2.54 2.60 -18.00
CA PRO A 22 2.73 1.53 -19.00
C PRO A 22 4.16 0.99 -19.09
N ASP A 23 5.16 1.85 -18.89
CA ASP A 23 6.58 1.49 -18.95
C ASP A 23 7.15 0.97 -17.61
N PHE A 24 6.30 0.69 -16.61
CA PHE A 24 6.75 0.23 -15.31
C PHE A 24 7.35 -1.18 -15.40
N ASP A 25 8.54 -1.33 -14.82
CA ASP A 25 9.28 -2.58 -14.76
C ASP A 25 10.02 -2.65 -13.43
N ALA A 26 9.62 -3.60 -12.58
CA ALA A 26 10.19 -3.80 -11.26
C ALA A 26 11.68 -4.19 -11.30
N GLU A 27 12.17 -4.77 -12.41
CA GLU A 27 13.57 -5.15 -12.59
C GLU A 27 14.44 -3.96 -13.03
N ARG A 28 13.83 -2.87 -13.54
CA ARG A 28 14.55 -1.73 -14.15
C ARG A 28 14.38 -0.43 -13.37
N LEU A 29 14.25 -0.55 -12.05
CA LEU A 29 14.10 0.58 -11.14
C LEU A 29 15.42 1.33 -10.90
N VAL A 30 16.55 0.61 -10.82
CA VAL A 30 17.85 1.23 -10.55
C VAL A 30 18.30 2.07 -11.75
N GLY A 31 18.68 3.32 -11.50
CA GLY A 31 19.06 4.28 -12.54
C GLY A 31 17.88 5.04 -13.16
N SER A 32 16.65 4.62 -12.89
CA SER A 32 15.44 5.34 -13.31
C SER A 32 15.10 6.48 -12.34
N SER A 33 14.54 7.57 -12.87
CA SER A 33 14.05 8.68 -12.02
C SER A 33 12.67 8.35 -11.44
N ILE A 34 12.49 8.53 -10.13
CA ILE A 34 11.19 8.36 -9.45
C ILE A 34 10.14 9.40 -9.91
N HIS A 35 10.58 10.53 -10.46
CA HIS A 35 9.71 11.62 -10.87
C HIS A 35 8.73 11.22 -11.97
N ARG A 36 9.06 10.20 -12.77
CA ARG A 36 8.17 9.68 -13.83
C ARG A 36 6.89 9.02 -13.28
N PHE A 37 6.86 8.70 -11.99
CA PHE A 37 5.71 8.07 -11.32
C PHE A 37 4.85 9.07 -10.53
N HIS A 38 5.12 10.37 -10.66
CA HIS A 38 4.41 11.41 -9.94
C HIS A 38 3.74 12.38 -10.90
N ALA A 39 2.46 12.67 -10.70
CA ALA A 39 1.71 13.61 -11.54
C ALA A 39 2.31 15.03 -11.53
N ASN A 40 2.92 15.45 -10.43
CA ASN A 40 3.64 16.72 -10.32
C ASN A 40 5.07 16.49 -9.77
N PRO A 41 6.06 16.27 -10.65
CA PRO A 41 7.46 16.05 -10.28
C PRO A 41 8.08 17.15 -9.42
N ASP A 42 7.79 18.42 -9.73
CA ASP A 42 8.40 19.57 -9.09
C ASP A 42 7.92 19.73 -7.64
N ARG A 43 6.63 19.49 -7.41
CA ARG A 43 6.06 19.43 -6.05
C ARG A 43 6.79 18.38 -5.20
N ILE A 44 7.02 17.18 -5.74
CA ILE A 44 7.69 16.10 -5.02
C ILE A 44 9.17 16.45 -4.77
N ARG A 45 9.83 17.08 -5.74
CA ARG A 45 11.19 17.58 -5.54
C ARG A 45 11.27 18.60 -4.40
N ALA A 46 10.32 19.53 -4.34
CA ALA A 46 10.26 20.53 -3.26
C ALA A 46 10.05 19.87 -1.88
N ILE A 47 9.14 18.90 -1.79
CA ILE A 47 8.90 18.13 -0.55
C ILE A 47 10.16 17.40 -0.10
N LEU A 48 10.81 16.66 -1.00
CA LEU A 48 12.02 15.92 -0.68
C LEU A 48 13.16 16.86 -0.29
N ASN A 49 13.34 17.97 -1.00
CA ASN A 49 14.39 18.94 -0.69
C ASN A 49 14.27 19.53 0.71
N GLY A 50 13.05 19.74 1.20
CA GLY A 50 12.76 20.24 2.56
C GLY A 50 12.73 19.17 3.64
N LEU A 51 12.79 17.88 3.30
CA LEU A 51 12.62 16.80 4.26
C LEU A 51 13.87 16.61 5.13
N GLN A 52 13.70 16.79 6.45
CA GLN A 52 14.77 16.68 7.46
C GLN A 52 14.61 15.48 8.40
N VAL A 53 13.39 14.95 8.53
CA VAL A 53 13.04 13.79 9.36
C VAL A 53 12.19 12.83 8.57
N SER A 54 12.02 11.60 9.06
CA SER A 54 11.19 10.61 8.38
C SER A 54 9.76 11.08 8.20
N HIS A 55 9.21 10.85 7.00
CA HIS A 55 7.84 11.16 6.64
C HIS A 55 7.08 9.88 6.30
N ASN A 56 5.94 9.69 6.98
CA ASN A 56 5.01 8.61 6.70
C ASN A 56 3.99 9.10 5.66
N GLY A 57 3.85 8.34 4.58
CA GLY A 57 2.92 8.63 3.50
C GLY A 57 2.07 7.42 3.14
N LYS A 58 0.99 7.67 2.41
CA LYS A 58 0.18 6.65 1.76
C LYS A 58 0.18 6.93 0.26
N VAL A 59 0.33 5.88 -0.53
CA VAL A 59 0.31 5.94 -1.98
C VAL A 59 -0.80 5.02 -2.47
N GLN A 60 -1.65 5.55 -3.34
CA GLN A 60 -2.68 4.78 -4.01
C GLN A 60 -2.44 4.84 -5.52
N ILE A 61 -2.38 3.68 -6.16
CA ILE A 61 -2.22 3.53 -7.60
C ILE A 61 -3.27 2.53 -8.08
N GLY A 62 -4.38 3.05 -8.63
CA GLY A 62 -5.56 2.24 -8.91
C GLY A 62 -6.06 1.54 -7.64
N PRO A 63 -6.21 0.20 -7.63
CA PRO A 63 -6.64 -0.55 -6.46
C PRO A 63 -5.48 -0.83 -5.47
N VAL A 64 -4.23 -0.56 -5.85
CA VAL A 64 -3.06 -0.86 -5.02
C VAL A 64 -2.83 0.24 -4.01
N HIS A 65 -2.62 -0.16 -2.76
CA HIS A 65 -2.38 0.75 -1.65
C HIS A 65 -1.07 0.42 -0.96
N PHE A 66 -0.18 1.40 -0.87
CA PHE A 66 1.08 1.28 -0.14
C PHE A 66 1.13 2.28 1.01
N ALA A 67 1.55 1.81 2.18
CA ALA A 67 2.12 2.68 3.18
C ALA A 67 3.61 2.84 2.87
N GLN A 68 4.11 4.08 2.97
CA GLN A 68 5.53 4.36 2.75
C GLN A 68 6.14 5.15 3.90
N VAL A 69 7.42 4.90 4.16
CA VAL A 69 8.25 5.72 5.05
C VAL A 69 9.42 6.24 4.24
N VAL A 70 9.53 7.57 4.14
CA VAL A 70 10.64 8.25 3.45
C VAL A 70 11.56 8.83 4.51
N THR A 71 12.80 8.34 4.58
CA THR A 71 13.79 8.77 5.56
C THR A 71 14.97 9.45 4.84
N PRO A 72 15.28 10.72 5.13
CA PRO A 72 16.46 11.38 4.59
C PRO A 72 17.73 10.73 5.17
N VAL A 73 18.72 10.50 4.31
CA VAL A 73 20.01 9.90 4.69
C VAL A 73 21.07 10.98 4.60
N PHE A 74 21.79 11.20 5.70
CA PHE A 74 22.86 12.18 5.82
C PHE A 74 24.20 11.48 6.07
N ASP A 75 25.29 12.09 5.62
CA ASP A 75 26.64 11.68 6.02
C ASP A 75 27.02 12.26 7.39
N ALA A 76 28.26 11.97 7.84
CA ALA A 76 28.78 12.42 9.12
C ALA A 76 28.96 13.95 9.22
N GLN A 77 28.95 14.66 8.09
CA GLN A 77 29.08 16.11 8.00
C GLN A 77 27.71 16.81 7.90
N GLY A 78 26.61 16.04 7.86
CA GLY A 78 25.26 16.57 7.72
C GLY A 78 24.84 16.86 6.29
N LEU A 79 25.64 16.45 5.28
CA LEU A 79 25.24 16.55 3.89
C LEU A 79 24.26 15.41 3.56
N ARG A 80 23.13 15.77 2.93
CA ARG A 80 22.13 14.77 2.52
C ARG A 80 22.62 13.98 1.30
N LEU A 81 22.80 12.67 1.49
CA LEU A 81 23.17 11.72 0.44
C LEU A 81 21.96 11.30 -0.42
N GLY A 82 20.75 11.36 0.15
CA GLY A 82 19.52 11.00 -0.54
C GLY A 82 18.40 10.61 0.42
N PHE A 83 17.56 9.67 -0.01
CA PHE A 83 16.42 9.16 0.76
C PHE A 83 16.39 7.64 0.71
N ALA A 84 16.14 7.02 1.86
CA ALA A 84 15.68 5.64 1.93
C ALA A 84 14.15 5.66 1.92
N VAL A 85 13.53 4.76 1.14
CA VAL A 85 12.07 4.61 1.11
C VAL A 85 11.72 3.16 1.37
N GLU A 86 10.87 2.95 2.36
CA GLU A 86 10.31 1.66 2.73
C GLU A 86 8.85 1.62 2.31
N TRP A 87 8.41 0.49 1.76
CA TRP A 87 7.04 0.28 1.27
C TRP A 87 6.45 -0.94 1.95
N HIS A 88 5.20 -0.81 2.41
CA HIS A 88 4.38 -1.91 2.88
C HIS A 88 3.10 -1.94 2.05
N ASP A 89 2.80 -3.09 1.43
CA ASP A 89 1.59 -3.29 0.66
C ASP A 89 0.41 -3.51 1.60
N ARG A 90 -0.52 -2.55 1.61
CA ARG A 90 -1.72 -2.54 2.44
C ARG A 90 -2.96 -2.94 1.65
N THR A 91 -2.82 -3.39 0.41
CA THR A 91 -3.95 -3.61 -0.51
C THR A 91 -4.94 -4.63 0.04
N HIS A 92 -4.46 -5.80 0.45
CA HIS A 92 -5.33 -6.84 1.01
C HIS A 92 -5.91 -6.44 2.38
N GLU A 93 -5.09 -5.82 3.23
CA GLU A 93 -5.51 -5.37 4.55
C GLU A 93 -6.65 -4.33 4.45
N LEU A 94 -6.51 -3.33 3.59
CA LEU A 94 -7.54 -2.32 3.37
C LEU A 94 -8.79 -2.88 2.67
N ALA A 95 -8.63 -3.80 1.73
CA ALA A 95 -9.78 -4.46 1.09
C ALA A 95 -10.64 -5.18 2.13
N LEU A 96 -10.00 -5.88 3.07
CA LEU A 96 -10.71 -6.55 4.16
C LEU A 96 -11.32 -5.56 5.15
N GLU A 97 -10.57 -4.56 5.61
CA GLU A 97 -11.09 -3.52 6.52
C GLU A 97 -12.38 -2.89 5.97
N ASN A 98 -12.39 -2.60 4.67
CA ASN A 98 -13.57 -2.07 3.98
C ASN A 98 -14.71 -3.09 3.87
N ALA A 99 -14.43 -4.36 3.58
CA ALA A 99 -15.44 -5.42 3.51
C ALA A 99 -16.13 -5.64 4.87
N VAL A 100 -15.34 -5.68 5.96
CA VAL A 100 -15.85 -5.79 7.32
C VAL A 100 -16.73 -4.59 7.66
N ALA A 101 -16.26 -3.38 7.39
CA ALA A 101 -17.02 -2.15 7.66
C ALA A 101 -18.35 -2.12 6.90
N GLY A 102 -18.36 -2.58 5.64
CA GLY A 102 -19.57 -2.67 4.83
C GLY A 102 -20.62 -3.61 5.42
N ILE A 103 -20.19 -4.78 5.92
CA ILE A 103 -21.09 -5.76 6.52
C ILE A 103 -21.65 -5.27 7.86
N VAL A 104 -20.83 -4.65 8.69
CA VAL A 104 -21.30 -4.04 9.94
C VAL A 104 -22.34 -2.95 9.65
N ALA A 105 -22.11 -2.12 8.63
CA ALA A 105 -23.07 -1.10 8.24
C ALA A 105 -24.38 -1.69 7.70
N ALA A 106 -24.32 -2.76 6.89
CA ALA A 106 -25.50 -3.47 6.39
C ALA A 106 -26.32 -4.08 7.54
N ALA A 107 -25.67 -4.77 8.46
CA ALA A 107 -26.31 -5.37 9.62
C ALA A 107 -26.97 -4.32 10.53
N ALA A 108 -26.30 -3.18 10.74
CA ALA A 108 -26.86 -2.05 11.49
C ALA A 108 -28.10 -1.43 10.79
N ALA A 109 -28.20 -1.58 9.47
CA ALA A 109 -29.37 -1.16 8.69
C ALA A 109 -30.45 -2.27 8.56
N GLY A 110 -30.26 -3.42 9.20
CA GLY A 110 -31.19 -4.56 9.18
C GLY A 110 -30.99 -5.53 8.02
N ASP A 111 -29.97 -5.35 7.17
CA ASP A 111 -29.56 -6.32 6.16
C ASP A 111 -28.55 -7.30 6.77
N LEU A 112 -29.06 -8.45 7.19
CA LEU A 112 -28.29 -9.55 7.78
C LEU A 112 -27.91 -10.62 6.75
N ASP A 113 -28.12 -10.41 5.45
CA ASP A 113 -27.83 -11.41 4.41
C ASP A 113 -26.41 -11.27 3.83
N GLN A 114 -25.73 -10.15 4.08
CA GLN A 114 -24.35 -9.95 3.64
C GLN A 114 -23.38 -10.88 4.39
N ARG A 115 -22.40 -11.45 3.67
CA ARG A 115 -21.39 -12.34 4.26
C ARG A 115 -20.00 -11.93 3.82
N LEU A 116 -19.03 -12.07 4.73
CA LEU A 116 -17.61 -11.97 4.37
C LEU A 116 -17.23 -13.20 3.58
N GLN A 117 -16.53 -12.99 2.47
CA GLN A 117 -15.88 -14.07 1.75
C GLN A 117 -14.54 -14.39 2.41
N ALA A 118 -14.21 -15.68 2.50
CA ALA A 118 -12.90 -16.10 2.97
C ALA A 118 -11.82 -15.50 2.05
N THR A 119 -10.82 -14.89 2.66
CA THR A 119 -9.66 -14.36 1.93
C THR A 119 -8.54 -15.39 2.00
N GLU A 120 -8.11 -15.89 0.85
CA GLU A 120 -7.02 -16.86 0.79
C GLU A 120 -5.73 -16.29 1.40
N GLY A 121 -5.14 -17.01 2.37
CA GLY A 121 -3.75 -16.81 2.76
C GLY A 121 -3.48 -16.25 4.17
N ALA A 122 -4.50 -16.07 5.02
CA ALA A 122 -4.25 -15.63 6.40
C ALA A 122 -5.22 -16.28 7.42
N SER A 123 -4.70 -17.23 8.20
CA SER A 123 -5.48 -18.03 9.17
C SER A 123 -6.23 -17.20 10.21
N PHE A 124 -5.73 -16.02 10.60
CA PHE A 124 -6.45 -15.10 11.48
C PHE A 124 -7.71 -14.53 10.82
N LEU A 125 -7.62 -14.22 9.51
CA LEU A 125 -8.71 -13.62 8.74
C LEU A 125 -9.84 -14.62 8.47
N ASP A 126 -9.49 -15.90 8.30
CA ASP A 126 -10.47 -16.99 8.22
C ASP A 126 -11.30 -17.08 9.52
N GLY A 127 -10.64 -16.99 10.68
CA GLY A 127 -11.31 -16.96 11.98
C GLY A 127 -12.23 -15.76 12.16
N LEU A 128 -11.77 -14.56 11.76
CA LEU A 128 -12.59 -13.34 11.81
C LEU A 128 -13.81 -13.43 10.89
N THR A 129 -13.62 -13.94 9.67
CA THR A 129 -14.68 -14.16 8.67
C THR A 129 -15.74 -15.12 9.20
N GLY A 130 -15.32 -16.26 9.75
CA GLY A 130 -16.21 -17.24 10.35
C GLY A 130 -17.01 -16.66 11.52
N GLY A 131 -16.35 -15.92 12.42
CA GLY A 131 -16.99 -15.29 13.56
C GLY A 131 -18.05 -14.25 13.19
N ILE A 132 -17.77 -13.39 12.20
CA ILE A 132 -18.73 -12.39 11.71
C ILE A 132 -19.92 -13.06 11.05
N ASN A 133 -19.68 -14.05 10.17
CA ASN A 133 -20.77 -14.75 9.49
C ASN A 133 -21.66 -15.51 10.48
N GLN A 134 -21.08 -16.18 11.48
CA GLN A 134 -21.83 -16.87 12.52
C GLN A 134 -22.67 -15.91 13.38
N LEU A 135 -22.15 -14.72 13.70
CA LEU A 135 -22.93 -13.70 14.42
C LEU A 135 -24.19 -13.31 13.64
N LEU A 136 -24.05 -13.07 12.34
CA LEU A 136 -25.17 -12.68 11.47
C LEU A 136 -26.21 -13.80 11.33
N ASP A 137 -25.79 -15.06 11.37
CA ASP A 137 -26.71 -16.21 11.33
C ASP A 137 -27.54 -16.35 12.63
N THR A 138 -27.14 -15.69 13.73
CA THR A 138 -27.82 -15.79 15.04
C THR A 138 -28.76 -14.63 15.38
N LEU A 139 -28.79 -13.59 14.54
CA LEU A 139 -29.64 -12.40 14.70
C LEU A 139 -30.89 -12.52 13.81
#